data_AF-A0A7W6DCK9-F1
#
_entry.id   AF-A0A7W6DCK9-F1
#
_cell.length_a   1.000
_cell.length_b   1.000
_cell.length_c   1.000
_cell.angle_alpha   90.00
_cell.angle_beta   90.00
_cell.angle_gamma   90.00
#
_symmetry.space_group_name_H-M   'P 1'
#
loop_
_entity.id
_entity.type
_entity.pdbx_description
1 polymer ?
#
loop_
_entity_poly.entity_id
_entity_poly.type
_entity_poly.pdbx_seq_one_letter_code
_entity_poly.pdbx_strand_id
1 'polypeptide(L)'
;MRQAIVTKFLGPTNFRGSRVKATASAGSVTVSWSHALNSQQNHDAAAKALAVKLDWKGAWFAGGMPDETGNVYVWSADGFDEGFRV
;
A
#
# COMPACT_ATOMS: atom_id res chain seq x y z
N MET A 1 6.63 2.63 -17.98
CA MET A 1 5.36 3.14 -17.42
C MET A 1 5.52 3.19 -15.90
N ARG A 2 5.17 4.28 -15.20
CA ARG A 2 5.29 4.35 -13.74
C ARG A 2 3.89 4.26 -13.13
N GLN A 3 3.75 3.50 -12.05
CA GLN A 3 2.48 3.32 -11.34
C GLN A 3 2.68 3.74 -9.89
N ALA A 4 1.65 4.36 -9.32
CA ALA A 4 1.61 4.76 -7.92
C ALA A 4 0.42 4.10 -7.23
N ILE A 5 0.66 3.60 -6.02
CA ILE A 5 -0.36 3.09 -5.12
C ILE A 5 -0.47 4.06 -3.96
N VAL A 6 -1.66 4.58 -3.70
CA VAL A 6 -1.96 5.39 -2.52
C VAL A 6 -2.72 4.53 -1.53
N THR A 7 -2.29 4.55 -0.28
CA THR A 7 -2.93 3.86 0.84
C THR A 7 -3.58 4.86 1.77
N LYS A 8 -4.73 4.48 2.34
CA LYS A 8 -5.45 5.29 3.32
C LYS A 8 -5.98 4.43 4.44
N PHE A 9 -5.76 4.86 5.67
CA PHE A 9 -6.38 4.25 6.84
C PHE A 9 -7.87 4.61 6.89
N LEU A 10 -8.70 3.60 7.11
CA LEU A 10 -10.13 3.73 7.32
C LEU A 10 -10.43 3.22 8.71
N GLY A 11 -10.84 4.13 9.59
CA GLY A 11 -11.23 3.81 10.96
C GLY A 11 -12.38 2.78 11.02
N PRO A 12 -12.56 2.17 12.20
CA PRO A 12 -13.65 1.24 12.42
C PRO A 12 -14.99 1.99 12.32
N THR A 13 -16.01 1.25 11.91
CA THR A 13 -17.40 1.71 11.82
C THR A 13 -18.28 0.72 12.58
N ASN A 14 -19.56 1.04 12.79
CA ASN A 14 -20.50 0.21 13.53
C ASN A 14 -20.60 -1.25 13.05
N PHE A 15 -20.27 -1.53 11.79
CA PHE A 15 -20.38 -2.86 11.19
C PHE A 15 -19.08 -3.41 10.60
N ARG A 16 -17.98 -2.64 10.65
CA ARG A 16 -16.71 -3.04 10.02
C ARG A 16 -15.53 -2.55 10.85
N GLY A 17 -14.58 -3.45 11.10
CA GLY A 17 -13.32 -3.11 11.75
C GLY A 17 -12.46 -2.13 10.95
N SER A 18 -11.39 -1.67 11.59
CA SER A 18 -10.34 -0.86 10.99
C SER A 18 -9.74 -1.56 9.78
N ARG A 19 -9.39 -0.80 8.75
CA ARG A 19 -8.86 -1.35 7.49
C ARG A 19 -8.02 -0.33 6.75
N VAL A 20 -7.19 -0.79 5.84
CA VAL A 20 -6.44 0.06 4.91
C VAL A 20 -6.95 -0.19 3.50
N LYS A 21 -7.23 0.89 2.76
CA LYS A 21 -7.54 0.82 1.33
C LYS A 21 -6.32 1.24 0.53
N ALA A 22 -5.85 0.36 -0.36
CA ALA A 22 -4.85 0.68 -1.37
C ALA A 22 -5.53 0.92 -2.72
N THR A 23 -5.15 2.00 -3.41
CA THR A 23 -5.75 2.41 -4.68
C THR A 23 -4.66 2.78 -5.67
N ALA A 24 -4.79 2.32 -6.91
CA ALA A 24 -3.96 2.68 -8.05
C ALA A 24 -4.85 2.94 -9.27
N SER A 25 -4.27 3.45 -10.36
CA SER A 25 -5.03 3.68 -11.60
C SER A 25 -5.67 2.40 -12.15
N ALA A 26 -5.04 1.24 -11.94
CA ALA A 26 -5.53 -0.05 -12.41
C ALA A 26 -6.56 -0.72 -11.47
N GLY A 27 -6.82 -0.19 -10.27
CA GLY A 27 -7.80 -0.77 -9.34
C GLY A 27 -7.52 -0.50 -7.87
N SER A 28 -8.22 -1.25 -7.00
CA SER A 28 -8.04 -1.12 -5.55
C SER A 28 -8.22 -2.44 -4.80
N VAL A 29 -7.74 -2.47 -3.57
CA VAL A 29 -7.96 -3.53 -2.59
C VAL A 29 -8.14 -2.93 -1.20
N THR A 30 -8.90 -3.60 -0.34
CA THR A 30 -9.07 -3.23 1.07
C THR A 30 -8.61 -4.40 1.93
N VAL A 31 -7.71 -4.14 2.87
CA VAL A 31 -7.13 -5.14 3.76
C VAL A 31 -7.48 -4.76 5.20
N SER A 32 -7.91 -5.74 5.99
CA SER A 32 -8.20 -5.54 7.41
C SER A 32 -6.97 -5.08 8.17
N TRP A 33 -7.14 -4.18 9.13
CA TRP A 33 -6.05 -3.72 9.99
C TRP A 33 -5.61 -4.84 10.93
N SER A 34 -4.33 -5.15 10.95
CA SER A 34 -3.73 -6.07 11.90
C SER A 34 -3.15 -5.28 13.07
N HIS A 35 -3.67 -5.53 14.27
CA HIS A 35 -3.15 -4.93 15.50
C HIS A 35 -1.78 -5.50 15.92
N ALA A 36 -1.32 -6.59 15.28
CA ALA A 36 0.03 -7.11 15.47
C ALA A 36 1.09 -6.33 14.68
N LEU A 37 0.67 -5.52 13.70
CA LEU A 37 1.55 -4.71 12.86
C LEU A 37 1.47 -3.24 13.27
N ASN A 38 2.56 -2.50 13.09
CA ASN A 38 2.54 -1.05 13.25
C ASN A 38 1.79 -0.38 12.07
N SER A 39 1.59 0.94 12.15
CA SER A 39 0.85 1.66 11.12
C SER A 39 1.48 1.51 9.73
N GLN A 40 2.78 1.80 9.61
CA GLN A 40 3.51 1.69 8.34
C GLN A 40 3.37 0.30 7.72
N GLN A 41 3.56 -0.76 8.52
CA GLN A 41 3.47 -2.15 8.09
C GLN A 41 2.07 -2.52 7.60
N ASN A 42 1.01 -1.98 8.20
CA ASN A 42 -0.36 -2.18 7.70
C ASN A 42 -0.55 -1.54 6.33
N HIS A 43 0.01 -0.34 6.11
CA HIS A 43 -0.01 0.31 4.81
C HIS A 43 0.81 -0.46 3.77
N ASP A 44 2.00 -0.94 4.14
CA ASP A 44 2.86 -1.74 3.26
C ASP A 44 2.16 -3.04 2.84
N ALA A 45 1.49 -3.72 3.79
CA ALA A 45 0.73 -4.94 3.51
C ALA A 45 -0.41 -4.69 2.51
N ALA A 46 -1.12 -3.57 2.63
CA ALA A 46 -2.18 -3.19 1.70
C ALA A 46 -1.63 -2.87 0.30
N ALA A 47 -0.51 -2.16 0.21
CA ALA A 47 0.15 -1.86 -1.07
C ALA A 47 0.67 -3.13 -1.75
N LYS A 48 1.32 -4.03 -0.99
CA LYS A 48 1.76 -5.34 -1.48
C LYS A 48 0.60 -6.19 -1.97
N ALA A 49 -0.52 -6.23 -1.24
CA ALA A 49 -1.70 -6.97 -1.66
C ALA A 49 -2.25 -6.48 -3.01
N LEU A 50 -2.22 -5.16 -3.26
CA LEU A 50 -2.63 -4.61 -4.56
C LEU A 50 -1.63 -4.94 -5.66
N ALA A 51 -0.33 -4.81 -5.40
CA ALA A 51 0.72 -5.14 -6.35
C ALA A 51 0.65 -6.62 -6.77
N VAL A 52 0.48 -7.54 -5.81
CA VAL A 52 0.32 -8.98 -6.07
C VAL A 52 -0.95 -9.25 -6.88
N LYS A 53 -2.08 -8.60 -6.54
CA LYS A 53 -3.34 -8.74 -7.28
C LYS A 53 -3.22 -8.31 -8.74
N LEU A 54 -2.37 -7.33 -9.03
CA LEU A 54 -2.15 -6.78 -10.38
C LEU A 54 -0.92 -7.39 -11.08
N ASP A 55 -0.27 -8.38 -10.48
CA ASP A 55 0.99 -8.99 -10.93
C ASP A 55 2.11 -7.98 -11.20
N TRP A 56 2.19 -6.93 -10.37
CA TRP A 56 3.24 -5.91 -10.47
C TRP A 56 4.48 -6.32 -9.69
N LYS A 57 5.58 -6.59 -10.42
CA LYS A 57 6.87 -7.02 -9.89
C LYS A 57 7.90 -5.90 -10.01
N GLY A 58 8.75 -5.72 -8.99
CA GLY A 58 9.85 -4.76 -9.03
C GLY A 58 10.09 -4.05 -7.70
N ALA A 59 10.95 -3.03 -7.76
CA ALA A 59 11.26 -2.19 -6.62
C ALA A 59 10.13 -1.17 -6.36
N TRP A 60 9.80 -1.00 -5.08
CA TRP A 60 8.78 -0.08 -4.60
C TRP A 60 9.42 0.89 -3.63
N PHE A 61 9.21 2.17 -3.86
CA PHE A 61 9.64 3.22 -2.95
C PHE A 61 8.43 3.75 -2.20
N ALA A 62 8.49 3.74 -0.88
CA ALA A 62 7.43 4.24 -0.01
C ALA A 62 7.73 5.68 0.45
N GLY A 63 6.69 6.48 0.62
CA GLY A 63 6.77 7.81 1.20
C GLY A 63 5.48 8.19 1.90
N GLY A 64 5.57 9.05 2.90
CA GLY A 64 4.41 9.61 3.58
C GLY A 64 3.67 10.59 2.66
N MET A 65 2.34 10.62 2.72
CA MET A 65 1.56 11.66 2.07
C MET A 65 1.64 12.97 2.86
N PRO A 66 1.60 14.13 2.18
CA PRO A 66 1.66 15.44 2.83
C PRO A 66 0.47 15.75 3.74
N ASP A 67 -0.63 14.98 3.61
CA ASP A 67 -1.80 15.08 4.47
C ASP A 67 -1.71 14.18 5.72
N GLU A 68 -0.60 13.45 5.89
CA GLU A 68 -0.36 12.49 6.99
C GLU A 68 -1.42 11.37 7.11
N THR A 69 -2.33 11.22 6.14
CA THR A 69 -3.45 10.28 6.22
C THR A 69 -3.12 8.89 5.66
N GLY A 70 -1.92 8.72 5.12
CA GLY A 70 -1.42 7.45 4.60
C GLY A 70 -0.13 7.59 3.82
N ASN A 71 0.15 6.56 3.01
CA ASN A 71 1.42 6.40 2.30
C ASN A 71 1.21 6.27 0.80
N VAL A 72 2.19 6.77 0.03
CA VAL A 72 2.31 6.54 -1.41
C VAL A 72 3.44 5.55 -1.68
N TYR A 73 3.21 4.65 -2.62
CA TYR A 73 4.18 3.67 -3.09
C TYR A 73 4.34 3.83 -4.60
N VAL A 74 5.55 4.12 -5.06
CA VAL A 74 5.84 4.29 -6.48
C VAL A 74 6.64 3.10 -6.99
N TRP A 75 6.15 2.51 -8.07
CA TRP A 75 6.85 1.44 -8.79
C TRP A 75 7.93 2.03 -9.70
N SER A 76 9.13 1.45 -9.65
CA SER A 76 10.19 1.74 -10.60
C SER A 76 10.59 0.48 -11.37
N ALA A 77 10.57 0.56 -12.71
CA ALA A 77 11.05 -0.48 -13.62
C ALA A 77 12.57 -0.68 -13.51
N ASP A 78 13.29 0.37 -13.09
CA ASP A 78 14.74 0.46 -13.18
C ASP A 78 15.45 -0.09 -11.92
N GLY A 79 14.70 -0.78 -11.05
CA GLY A 79 15.27 -1.47 -9.91
C GLY A 79 16.05 -2.69 -10.37
N PHE A 80 17.38 -2.65 -10.25
CA PHE A 80 18.19 -3.85 -10.09
C PHE A 80 17.49 -4.80 -9.11
N ASP A 81 17.49 -6.09 -9.46
CA ASP A 81 16.75 -7.21 -8.86
C ASP A 81 17.04 -7.43 -7.35
N GLU A 82 16.68 -6.46 -6.52
CA GLU A 82 16.79 -6.51 -5.07
C GLU A 82 15.43 -6.12 -4.48
N GLY A 83 14.71 -7.14 -4.00
CA GLY A 83 13.34 -7.02 -3.49
C GLY A 83 13.13 -5.92 -2.45
N PHE A 84 11.86 -5.51 -2.36
CA PHE A 84 11.26 -4.55 -1.41
C PHE A 84 12.14 -4.20 -0.20
N ARG A 85 12.97 -3.16 -0.31
CA ARG A 85 13.69 -2.55 0.82
C ARG A 85 12.83 -1.40 1.36
N VAL A 86 12.44 -1.54 2.63
CA VAL A 86 11.67 -0.57 3.44
C VAL A 86 12.63 0.24 4.29
#